data_AF-A0A964M0A2-F1
#
_entry.id   AF-A0A964M0A2-F1
#
_cell.length_a   1.000
_cell.length_b   1.000
_cell.length_c   1.000
_cell.angle_alpha   90.00
_cell.angle_beta   90.00
_cell.angle_gamma   90.00
#
_symmetry.space_group_name_H-M   'P 1'
#
loop_
_entity.id
_entity.type
_entity.pdbx_description
1 polymer ?
#
loop_
_entity_poly.entity_id
_entity_poly.type
_entity_poly.pdbx_seq_one_letter_code
_entity_poly.pdbx_strand_id
1 'polypeptide(L)'
;MVNQQLIDYLREKTKGKLLMSPDQLAEEIGIPAKQQSKLRKEGRFPIPFKNIGRLVYYSIYDVANFLLNGERTPSKEVSQEAPAPIVIQKKVVKPKVPVQDLSHIFMLRAFAQSLEDRATAMLSLAENLKDYANKKEMTVDFRTKFPAKGLKSTDGKL
;
A
#
# COMPACT_ATOMS: atom_id res chain seq x y z
N MET A 1 -7.46 -3.91 10.37
CA MET A 1 -6.89 -5.26 10.17
C MET A 1 -5.63 -5.25 9.32
N VAL A 2 -5.60 -4.55 8.18
CA VAL A 2 -4.41 -4.47 7.28
C VAL A 2 -3.14 -3.95 7.98
N ASN A 3 -3.27 -2.94 8.85
CA ASN A 3 -2.12 -2.34 9.55
C ASN A 3 -1.37 -3.33 10.46
N GLN A 4 -2.08 -4.27 11.10
CA GLN A 4 -1.46 -5.22 12.03
C GLN A 4 -0.60 -6.23 11.28
N GLN A 5 -1.11 -6.75 10.15
CA GLN A 5 -0.37 -7.71 9.31
C GLN A 5 0.92 -7.11 8.74
N LEU A 6 0.90 -5.82 8.34
CA LEU A 6 2.10 -5.14 7.85
C LEU A 6 3.13 -4.91 8.98
N ILE A 7 2.67 -4.52 10.17
CA ILE A 7 3.53 -4.34 11.33
C ILE A 7 4.17 -5.67 11.74
N ASP A 8 3.41 -6.76 11.72
CA ASP A 8 3.89 -8.09 12.06
C ASP A 8 4.94 -8.58 11.03
N TYR A 9 4.70 -8.35 9.73
CA TYR A 9 5.68 -8.63 8.66
C TYR A 9 6.99 -7.85 8.85
N LEU A 10 6.92 -6.55 9.10
CA LEU A 10 8.11 -5.72 9.33
C LEU A 10 8.85 -6.12 10.64
N ARG A 11 8.12 -6.63 11.62
CA ARG A 11 8.68 -7.13 12.88
C ARG A 11 9.41 -8.47 12.70
N GLU A 12 8.91 -9.37 11.86
CA GLU A 12 9.63 -10.59 11.50
C GLU A 12 10.95 -10.28 10.76
N LYS A 13 10.92 -9.35 9.80
CA LYS A 13 12.10 -8.89 9.05
C LYS A 13 13.20 -8.29 9.92
N THR A 14 12.80 -7.59 10.98
CA THR A 14 13.73 -6.94 11.93
C THR A 14 14.14 -7.85 13.09
N LYS A 15 13.79 -9.16 13.03
CA LYS A 15 14.05 -10.16 14.09
C LYS A 15 13.44 -9.78 15.43
N GLY A 16 12.23 -9.24 15.42
CA GLY A 16 11.48 -8.85 16.61
C GLY A 16 11.81 -7.46 17.16
N LYS A 17 12.73 -6.71 16.53
CA LYS A 17 13.11 -5.36 16.97
C LYS A 17 12.07 -4.34 16.52
N LEU A 18 11.87 -3.29 17.30
CA LEU A 18 10.92 -2.21 16.93
C LEU A 18 11.54 -1.15 15.99
N LEU A 19 12.84 -1.29 15.74
CA LEU A 19 13.68 -0.36 14.99
C LEU A 19 14.31 -1.08 13.80
N MET A 20 14.26 -0.43 12.65
CA MET A 20 14.74 -0.93 11.37
C MET A 20 15.98 -0.15 10.92
N SER A 21 16.97 -0.84 10.36
CA SER A 21 18.17 -0.20 9.80
C SER A 21 17.90 0.37 8.40
N PRO A 22 18.75 1.28 7.90
CA PRO A 22 18.60 1.85 6.55
C PRO A 22 18.73 0.83 5.43
N ASP A 23 19.50 -0.24 5.64
CA ASP A 23 19.67 -1.31 4.66
C ASP A 23 18.41 -2.17 4.57
N GLN A 24 17.78 -2.50 5.72
CA GLN A 24 16.51 -3.21 5.75
C GLN A 24 15.38 -2.37 5.15
N LEU A 25 15.36 -1.08 5.47
CA LEU A 25 14.40 -0.15 4.87
C LEU A 25 14.57 -0.07 3.35
N ALA A 26 15.80 -0.14 2.85
CA ALA A 26 16.08 -0.07 1.41
C ALA A 26 15.44 -1.22 0.61
N GLU A 27 15.33 -2.41 1.21
CA GLU A 27 14.64 -3.56 0.59
C GLU A 27 13.14 -3.30 0.44
N GLU A 28 12.51 -2.62 1.41
CA GLU A 28 11.07 -2.39 1.43
C GLU A 28 10.64 -1.18 0.58
N ILE A 29 11.40 -0.09 0.61
CA ILE A 29 11.07 1.13 -0.16
C ILE A 29 11.75 1.18 -1.55
N GLY A 30 12.65 0.23 -1.85
CA GLY A 30 13.43 0.20 -3.09
C GLY A 30 14.45 1.34 -3.26
N ILE A 31 14.68 2.15 -2.21
CA ILE A 31 15.64 3.27 -2.22
C ILE A 31 16.93 2.83 -1.52
N PRO A 32 18.08 2.77 -2.22
CA PRO A 32 19.36 2.38 -1.62
C PRO A 32 19.74 3.25 -0.41
N ALA A 33 20.36 2.65 0.61
CA ALA A 33 20.78 3.35 1.83
C ALA A 33 21.66 4.59 1.58
N LYS A 34 22.47 4.58 0.51
CA LYS A 34 23.26 5.75 0.06
C LYS A 34 22.37 6.93 -0.35
N GLN A 35 21.30 6.66 -1.10
CA GLN A 35 20.33 7.66 -1.51
C GLN A 35 19.50 8.15 -0.32
N GLN A 36 19.10 7.26 0.58
CA GLN A 36 18.44 7.65 1.84
C GLN A 36 19.32 8.60 2.67
N SER A 37 20.62 8.30 2.80
CA SER A 37 21.57 9.15 3.53
C SER A 37 21.65 10.56 2.93
N LYS A 38 21.63 10.66 1.61
CA LYS A 38 21.60 11.94 0.89
C LYS A 38 20.28 12.68 1.12
N LEU A 39 19.14 12.01 1.00
CA LEU A 39 17.82 12.59 1.24
C LEU A 39 17.63 13.05 2.69
N ARG A 40 18.22 12.33 3.67
CA ARG A 40 18.23 12.76 5.07
C ARG A 40 19.04 14.04 5.27
N LYS A 41 20.22 14.14 4.64
CA LYS A 41 21.04 15.36 4.69
C LYS A 41 20.38 16.55 3.99
N GLU A 42 19.59 16.29 2.96
CA GLU A 42 18.84 17.30 2.20
C GLU A 42 17.49 17.64 2.84
N GLY A 43 17.11 17.01 3.96
CA GLY A 43 15.83 17.23 4.65
C GLY A 43 14.60 16.76 3.85
N ARG A 44 14.80 15.93 2.83
CA ARG A 44 13.75 15.45 1.91
C ARG A 44 13.36 14.00 2.14
N PHE A 45 13.90 13.36 3.18
CA PHE A 45 13.55 11.98 3.48
C PHE A 45 12.17 11.92 4.17
N PRO A 46 11.22 11.15 3.64
CA PRO A 46 9.82 11.20 4.08
C PRO A 46 9.56 10.48 5.41
N ILE A 47 10.47 9.62 5.86
CA ILE A 47 10.29 8.82 7.07
C ILE A 47 11.10 9.45 8.22
N PRO A 48 10.47 9.71 9.38
CA PRO A 48 11.16 10.14 10.59
C PRO A 48 12.30 9.18 10.96
N PHE A 49 13.47 9.73 11.30
CA PHE A 49 14.63 8.94 11.69
C PHE A 49 15.13 9.35 13.08
N LYS A 50 15.69 8.40 13.81
CA LYS A 50 16.38 8.64 15.08
C LYS A 50 17.84 8.22 14.94
N ASN A 51 18.73 9.12 15.35
CA ASN A 51 20.15 8.83 15.42
C ASN A 51 20.47 8.22 16.79
N ILE A 52 21.00 7.00 16.79
CA ILE A 52 21.50 6.33 17.98
C ILE A 52 23.00 6.16 17.77
N GLY A 53 23.78 7.07 18.36
CA GLY A 53 25.22 7.17 18.11
C GLY A 53 25.52 7.55 16.65
N ARG A 54 26.33 6.72 15.97
CA ARG A 54 26.69 6.89 14.55
C ARG A 54 25.70 6.23 13.58
N LEU A 55 24.78 5.42 14.10
CA LEU A 55 23.82 4.67 13.32
C LEU A 55 22.46 5.36 13.33
N VAL A 56 21.71 5.17 12.26
CA VAL A 56 20.39 5.77 12.08
C VAL A 56 19.35 4.66 12.03
N TYR A 57 18.26 4.86 12.75
CA TYR A 57 17.18 3.90 12.87
C TYR A 57 15.84 4.52 12.52
N TYR A 58 14.94 3.69 12.01
CA TYR A 58 13.56 4.04 11.67
C TYR A 58 12.61 3.22 12.53
N SER A 59 11.48 3.80 12.93
CA SER A 59 10.44 3.03 13.63
C SER A 59 9.63 2.23 12.63
N ILE A 60 9.29 0.99 12.98
CA ILE A 60 8.46 0.14 12.12
C ILE A 60 7.09 0.76 11.85
N TYR A 61 6.54 1.47 12.81
CA TYR A 61 5.23 2.12 12.68
C TYR A 61 5.26 3.26 11.67
N ASP A 62 6.31 4.08 11.68
CA ASP A 62 6.46 5.19 10.73
C ASP A 62 6.70 4.66 9.31
N VAL A 63 7.44 3.56 9.18
CA VAL A 63 7.64 2.87 7.90
C VAL A 63 6.33 2.26 7.40
N ALA A 64 5.56 1.58 8.25
CA ALA A 64 4.26 1.02 7.89
C ALA A 64 3.28 2.11 7.43
N ASN A 65 3.24 3.24 8.15
CA ASN A 65 2.42 4.39 7.76
C ASN A 65 2.85 4.98 6.41
N PHE A 66 4.15 5.02 6.12
CA PHE A 66 4.65 5.47 4.82
C PHE A 66 4.26 4.52 3.68
N LEU A 67 4.39 3.21 3.89
CA LEU A 67 4.02 2.19 2.89
C LEU A 67 2.51 2.17 2.62
N LEU A 68 1.68 2.41 3.63
CA LEU A 68 0.22 2.40 3.51
C LEU A 68 -0.36 3.68 2.91
N ASN A 69 0.15 4.84 3.34
CA ASN A 69 -0.44 6.13 2.95
C ASN A 69 0.22 6.74 1.71
N GLY A 70 1.40 6.29 1.29
CA GLY A 70 2.11 6.78 0.11
C GLY A 70 2.52 8.27 0.15
N GLU A 71 2.02 9.04 1.11
CA GLU A 71 2.21 10.49 1.21
C GLU A 71 2.59 10.97 2.62
N ARG A 72 3.58 11.86 2.57
CA ARG A 72 4.00 12.90 3.49
C ARG A 72 3.15 13.05 4.77
N THR A 73 3.70 12.58 5.89
CA THR A 73 3.64 13.40 7.10
C THR A 73 4.78 14.40 7.06
N PRO A 74 4.53 15.70 6.83
CA PRO A 74 5.52 16.72 7.12
C PRO A 74 5.60 16.80 8.65
N SER A 75 6.47 16.00 9.26
CA SER A 75 6.75 16.15 10.67
C SER A 75 7.65 17.38 10.83
N LYS A 76 6.97 18.51 11.02
CA LYS A 76 7.38 19.74 11.68
C LYS A 76 8.85 19.84 12.04
N GLU A 77 9.46 20.89 11.48
CA GLU A 77 10.63 21.60 11.98
C GLU A 77 10.67 21.58 13.52
N VAL A 78 11.67 20.90 14.07
CA VAL A 78 12.21 21.28 15.38
C VAL A 78 13.42 22.16 15.09
N SER A 79 13.14 23.46 15.08
CA SER A 79 14.13 24.51 15.11
C SER A 79 14.83 24.49 16.48
N GLN A 80 16.15 24.37 16.46
CA GLN A 80 17.12 24.66 17.53
C GLN A 80 18.50 24.41 16.91
N GLU A 81 19.47 25.30 16.81
CA GLU A 81 19.68 26.68 17.23
C GLU A 81 20.97 27.09 16.49
N ALA A 82 21.07 28.32 15.99
CA ALA A 82 22.27 28.80 15.30
C ALA A 82 23.50 28.83 16.24
N PRO A 83 24.73 28.77 15.71
CA PRO A 83 25.38 30.06 15.48
C PRO A 83 26.26 30.16 14.22
N ALA A 84 26.34 31.42 13.75
CA ALA A 84 27.34 32.06 12.88
C ALA A 84 27.34 31.75 11.35
N PRO A 85 27.21 32.79 10.49
CA PRO A 85 27.24 32.64 9.04
C PRO A 85 28.69 32.59 8.55
N ILE A 86 29.14 31.42 8.07
CA ILE A 86 30.35 31.36 7.24
C ILE A 86 29.93 31.68 5.81
N VAL A 87 30.41 32.81 5.30
CA VAL A 87 30.32 33.23 3.91
C VAL A 87 31.05 32.21 3.05
N ILE A 88 30.33 31.29 2.41
CA ILE A 88 30.89 30.35 1.43
C ILE A 88 30.43 30.78 0.04
N GLN A 89 31.42 31.17 -0.76
CA GLN A 89 31.30 31.64 -2.13
C GLN A 89 30.45 30.71 -2.99
N LYS A 90 29.42 31.27 -3.64
CA LYS A 90 28.58 30.59 -4.65
C LYS A 90 29.47 30.12 -5.81
N LYS A 91 29.82 28.83 -5.85
CA LYS A 91 30.27 28.20 -7.09
C LYS A 91 29.07 27.98 -8.00
N VAL A 92 29.18 28.53 -9.21
CA VAL A 92 28.24 28.36 -10.32
C VAL A 92 28.11 26.86 -10.63
N VAL A 93 26.93 26.30 -10.37
CA VAL A 93 26.59 24.91 -10.69
C VAL A 93 26.11 24.87 -12.13
N LYS A 94 26.80 24.10 -12.98
CA LYS A 94 26.42 23.84 -14.38
C LYS A 94 25.00 23.26 -14.45
N PRO A 95 24.20 23.58 -15.49
CA PRO A 95 22.84 23.07 -15.63
C PRO A 95 22.87 21.54 -15.78
N LYS A 96 22.26 20.83 -14.82
CA LYS A 96 22.01 19.40 -14.97
C LYS A 96 20.91 19.20 -16.00
N VAL A 97 21.19 18.36 -16.99
CA VAL A 97 20.24 17.89 -17.99
C VAL A 97 18.94 17.46 -17.30
N PRO A 98 17.76 17.91 -17.76
CA PRO A 98 16.49 17.56 -17.15
C PRO A 98 16.29 16.05 -17.30
N VAL A 99 16.33 15.33 -16.16
CA VAL A 99 15.96 13.92 -16.12
C VAL A 99 14.47 13.87 -16.44
N GLN A 100 14.11 13.18 -17.52
CA GLN A 100 12.71 12.95 -17.90
C GLN A 100 11.99 12.26 -16.75
N ASP A 101 10.92 12.88 -16.27
CA ASP A 101 10.10 12.32 -15.20
C ASP A 101 9.20 11.21 -15.77
N LEU A 102 9.61 9.96 -15.55
CA LEU A 102 8.89 8.77 -16.01
C LEU A 102 7.82 8.31 -15.01
N SER A 103 7.61 9.01 -13.89
CA SER A 103 6.64 8.63 -12.86
C SER A 103 5.21 8.49 -13.40
N HIS A 104 4.82 9.32 -14.36
CA HIS A 104 3.50 9.26 -14.98
C HIS A 104 3.26 7.96 -15.76
N ILE A 105 4.29 7.37 -16.34
CA ILE A 105 4.18 6.07 -17.04
C ILE A 105 3.84 4.95 -16.04
N PHE A 106 4.44 4.99 -14.85
CA PHE A 106 4.12 4.05 -13.78
C PHE A 106 2.70 4.25 -13.25
N MET A 107 2.24 5.51 -13.11
CA MET A 107 0.86 5.81 -12.73
C MET A 107 -0.15 5.28 -13.76
N LEU A 108 0.11 5.50 -15.06
CA LEU A 108 -0.74 4.97 -16.12
C LEU A 108 -0.77 3.44 -16.14
N ARG A 109 0.37 2.78 -15.93
CA ARG A 109 0.44 1.32 -15.87
C ARG A 109 -0.33 0.76 -14.68
N ALA A 110 -0.17 1.35 -13.49
CA ALA A 110 -0.92 0.95 -12.31
C ALA A 110 -2.43 1.17 -12.48
N PHE A 111 -2.82 2.29 -13.09
CA PHE A 111 -4.21 2.56 -13.40
C PHE A 111 -4.79 1.55 -14.41
N ALA A 112 -4.05 1.23 -15.47
CA ALA A 112 -4.45 0.20 -16.43
C ALA A 112 -4.65 -1.16 -15.74
N GLN A 113 -3.73 -1.57 -14.87
CA GLN A 113 -3.87 -2.81 -14.10
C GLN A 113 -5.15 -2.78 -13.23
N SER A 114 -5.42 -1.66 -12.55
CA SER A 114 -6.64 -1.54 -11.73
C SER A 114 -7.94 -1.66 -12.55
N LEU A 115 -7.93 -1.24 -13.82
CA LEU A 115 -9.06 -1.40 -14.72
C LEU A 115 -9.23 -2.85 -15.16
N GLU A 116 -8.13 -3.56 -15.43
CA GLU A 116 -8.14 -4.99 -15.77
C GLU A 116 -8.67 -5.83 -14.61
N ASP A 117 -8.20 -5.58 -13.39
CA ASP A 117 -8.65 -6.26 -12.17
C ASP A 117 -10.16 -6.03 -11.94
N ARG A 118 -10.64 -4.80 -12.19
CA ARG A 118 -12.07 -4.51 -12.09
C ARG A 118 -12.89 -5.20 -13.17
N ALA A 119 -12.37 -5.28 -14.40
CA ALA A 119 -13.05 -5.95 -15.50
C ALA A 119 -13.19 -7.45 -15.23
N THR A 120 -12.14 -8.11 -14.74
CA THR A 120 -12.20 -9.54 -14.35
C THR A 120 -13.16 -9.78 -13.19
N ALA A 121 -13.17 -8.91 -12.18
CA ALA A 121 -14.15 -8.96 -11.10
C ALA A 121 -15.60 -8.81 -11.63
N MET A 122 -15.85 -7.91 -12.57
CA MET A 122 -17.17 -7.77 -13.18
C MET A 122 -17.58 -8.98 -14.03
N LEU A 123 -16.64 -9.59 -14.76
CA LEU A 123 -16.90 -10.80 -15.53
C LEU A 123 -17.28 -11.98 -14.62
N SER A 124 -16.52 -12.21 -13.54
CA SER A 124 -16.85 -13.26 -12.58
C SER A 124 -18.20 -13.01 -11.89
N LEU A 125 -18.53 -11.76 -11.58
CA LEU A 125 -19.86 -11.42 -11.06
C LEU A 125 -20.97 -11.76 -12.07
N ALA A 126 -20.77 -11.46 -13.36
CA ALA A 126 -21.74 -11.77 -14.40
C ALA A 126 -21.96 -13.28 -14.56
N GLU A 127 -20.89 -14.08 -14.50
CA GLU A 127 -20.98 -15.55 -14.51
C GLU A 127 -21.74 -16.08 -13.29
N ASN A 128 -21.41 -15.60 -12.09
CA ASN A 128 -22.12 -15.97 -10.86
C ASN A 128 -23.63 -15.67 -10.93
N LEU A 129 -24.00 -14.53 -11.51
CA LEU A 129 -25.41 -14.17 -11.70
C LEU A 129 -26.11 -15.08 -12.71
N LYS A 130 -25.44 -15.45 -13.81
CA LYS A 130 -25.96 -16.42 -14.78
C LYS A 130 -26.15 -17.79 -14.14
N ASP A 131 -25.17 -18.28 -13.39
CA ASP A 131 -25.26 -19.56 -12.69
C ASP A 131 -26.38 -19.57 -11.65
N TYR A 132 -26.54 -18.46 -10.92
CA TYR A 132 -27.65 -18.31 -9.98
C TYR A 132 -29.00 -18.36 -10.69
N ALA A 133 -29.15 -17.64 -11.81
CA ALA A 133 -30.37 -17.66 -12.61
C ALA A 133 -30.67 -19.09 -13.14
N ASN A 134 -29.68 -19.73 -13.75
CA ASN A 134 -29.79 -21.11 -14.26
C ASN A 134 -30.20 -22.09 -13.14
N LYS A 135 -29.59 -21.99 -11.96
CA LYS A 135 -29.93 -22.83 -10.81
C LYS A 135 -31.37 -22.63 -10.36
N LYS A 136 -31.87 -21.39 -10.37
CA LYS A 136 -33.26 -21.08 -10.03
C LYS A 136 -34.22 -21.66 -11.06
N GLU A 137 -33.94 -21.49 -12.34
CA GLU A 137 -34.72 -22.11 -13.43
C GLU A 137 -34.76 -23.63 -13.29
N MET A 138 -33.62 -24.29 -13.13
CA MET A 138 -33.55 -25.75 -12.91
C MET A 138 -34.33 -26.20 -11.68
N THR A 139 -34.31 -25.42 -10.59
CA THR A 139 -35.07 -25.75 -9.38
C THR A 139 -36.58 -25.64 -9.61
N VAL A 140 -37.02 -24.63 -10.36
CA VAL A 140 -38.42 -24.44 -10.73
C VAL A 140 -38.85 -25.58 -11.66
N ASP A 141 -38.09 -25.87 -12.70
CA ASP A 141 -38.32 -26.98 -13.64
C ASP A 141 -38.37 -28.33 -12.94
N PHE A 142 -37.48 -28.57 -11.98
CA PHE A 142 -37.50 -29.79 -11.20
C PHE A 142 -38.77 -29.90 -10.35
N ARG A 143 -39.19 -28.82 -9.69
CA ARG A 143 -40.43 -28.81 -8.89
C ARG A 143 -41.69 -28.98 -9.73
N THR A 144 -41.72 -28.44 -10.95
CA THR A 144 -42.86 -28.61 -11.86
C THR A 144 -42.93 -30.01 -12.45
N LYS A 145 -41.80 -30.59 -12.85
CA LYS A 145 -41.72 -31.94 -13.45
C LYS A 145 -41.79 -33.06 -12.40
N PHE A 146 -41.29 -32.81 -11.19
CA PHE A 146 -41.28 -33.74 -10.06
C PHE A 146 -41.95 -33.09 -8.84
N PRO A 147 -43.28 -32.87 -8.88
CA PRO A 147 -43.99 -32.42 -7.70
C PRO A 147 -43.83 -33.48 -6.60
N ALA A 148 -43.43 -33.05 -5.41
CA ALA A 148 -43.28 -33.95 -4.27
C ALA A 148 -44.63 -34.62 -3.97
N LYS A 149 -44.78 -35.88 -4.38
CA LYS A 149 -45.89 -36.73 -3.96
C LYS A 149 -45.73 -36.97 -2.46
N GLY A 150 -46.41 -36.18 -1.62
CA GLY A 150 -46.42 -36.46 -0.19
C GLY A 150 -46.90 -35.39 0.79
N LEU A 151 -46.99 -34.10 0.44
CA LEU A 151 -47.61 -33.13 1.36
C LEU A 151 -49.07 -32.92 1.00
N LYS A 152 -49.94 -33.71 1.63
CA LYS A 152 -51.36 -33.39 1.70
C LYS A 152 -51.49 -32.03 2.40
N SER A 153 -52.11 -31.09 1.69
CA SER A 153 -52.68 -29.87 2.27
C SER A 153 -53.49 -30.24 3.52
N THR A 154 -53.04 -29.76 4.67
CA THR A 154 -53.83 -29.68 5.89
C THR A 154 -53.80 -28.23 6.36
N ASP A 155 -54.24 -27.32 5.49
CA ASP A 155 -54.57 -25.96 5.90
C ASP A 155 -56.02 -25.63 5.51
N GLY A 156 -56.85 -25.55 6.56
CA GLY A 156 -57.92 -24.55 6.63
C GLY A 156 -59.29 -24.94 6.07
N LYS A 157 -60.04 -25.78 6.80
CA LYS A 157 -61.51 -25.67 6.89
C LYS A 157 -62.00 -26.18 8.25
N LEU A 158 -62.26 -25.24 9.15
CA LEU A 158 -63.22 -25.30 10.25
C LEU A 158 -63.95 -23.95 10.25
#